data_AF-A0A192D5Z9-F1
#
_entry.id   AF-A0A192D5Z9-F1
#
_cell.length_a   1.000
_cell.length_b   1.000
_cell.length_c   1.000
_cell.angle_alpha   90.00
_cell.angle_beta   90.00
_cell.angle_gamma   90.00
#
_symmetry.space_group_name_H-M   'P 1'
#
loop_
_entity.id
_entity.type
_entity.pdbx_description
1 polymer ?
#
loop_
_entity_poly.entity_id
_entity_poly.type
_entity_poly.pdbx_seq_one_letter_code
_entity_poly.pdbx_strand_id
1 'polypeptide(L)'
;MTTARKFDKPWFLRIAVLAIPLPWLAAEVGWAVAEYGRQPWAIEGVLPTFLGASSLTAGQLWTTIIGFTLLYGALAVIEVRLMVAAIRKGPECYVRWRSTPAMPRPAPARTDLPPFPPNNRHLLPRSSLCLSIMKRDLVGPDGRAANRVCPE
;
A
#
# COMPACT_ATOMS: atom_id res chain seq x y z
N MET A 1 -26.97 -8.55 7.07
CA MET A 1 -27.63 -7.23 7.17
C MET A 1 -26.59 -6.22 7.63
N THR A 2 -25.86 -5.62 6.69
CA THR A 2 -24.98 -4.48 7.02
C THR A 2 -25.84 -3.24 6.87
N THR A 3 -26.27 -2.67 7.99
CA THR A 3 -27.01 -1.40 8.02
C THR A 3 -26.08 -0.29 7.56
N ALA A 4 -26.06 0.00 6.26
CA ALA A 4 -25.41 1.19 5.72
C ALA A 4 -26.24 2.41 6.14
N ARG A 5 -25.96 2.97 7.31
CA ARG A 5 -26.53 4.26 7.72
C ARG A 5 -25.98 5.33 6.76
N LYS A 6 -26.85 5.90 5.92
CA LYS A 6 -26.53 7.12 5.19
C LYS A 6 -26.30 8.23 6.21
N PHE A 7 -25.08 8.75 6.26
CA PHE A 7 -24.77 9.94 7.03
C PHE A 7 -25.27 11.15 6.24
N ASP A 8 -26.57 11.45 6.35
CA ASP A 8 -27.23 12.55 5.62
C ASP A 8 -26.87 13.95 6.17
N LYS A 9 -26.06 14.03 7.24
CA LYS A 9 -25.64 15.29 7.87
C LYS A 9 -24.23 15.68 7.40
N PRO A 10 -24.10 16.67 6.49
CA PRO A 10 -22.79 17.05 5.92
C PRO A 10 -21.84 17.68 6.95
N TRP A 11 -22.37 18.28 8.03
CA TRP A 11 -21.53 18.86 9.09
C TRP A 11 -20.78 17.78 9.88
N PHE A 12 -21.42 16.63 10.14
CA PHE A 12 -20.81 15.54 10.89
C PHE A 12 -19.64 14.92 10.10
N LEU A 13 -19.82 14.72 8.80
CA LEU A 13 -18.76 14.22 7.92
C LEU A 13 -17.58 15.20 7.83
N ARG A 14 -17.84 16.51 7.83
CA ARG A 14 -16.77 17.53 7.86
C ARG A 14 -15.97 17.47 9.15
N ILE A 15 -16.63 17.31 10.30
CA ILE A 15 -15.93 17.16 11.59
C ILE A 15 -15.11 15.88 11.62
N ALA A 16 -15.65 14.76 11.10
CA ALA A 16 -14.91 13.50 11.03
C ALA A 16 -13.62 13.62 10.21
N VAL A 17 -13.63 14.39 9.11
CA VAL A 17 -12.42 14.69 8.33
C VAL A 17 -11.46 15.61 9.08
N LEU A 18 -11.98 16.63 9.77
CA LEU A 18 -11.17 17.54 10.59
C LEU A 18 -10.58 16.84 11.83
N ALA A 19 -11.13 15.71 12.26
CA ALA A 19 -10.62 14.93 13.38
C ALA A 19 -9.39 14.09 13.02
N ILE A 20 -9.05 13.92 11.73
CA ILE A 20 -7.89 13.13 11.28
C ILE A 20 -6.54 13.62 11.87
N PRO A 21 -6.21 14.93 11.89
CA PRO A 21 -4.97 15.42 12.50
C PRO A 21 -4.99 15.48 14.04
N LEU A 22 -6.16 15.35 14.68
CA LEU A 22 -6.31 15.57 16.12
C LEU A 22 -5.49 14.59 16.98
N PRO A 23 -5.45 13.28 16.69
CA PRO A 23 -4.65 12.33 17.47
C PRO A 23 -3.16 12.59 17.40
N TRP A 24 -2.65 13.08 16.25
CA TRP A 24 -1.24 13.45 16.10
C TRP A 24 -0.87 14.60 17.03
N LEU A 25 -1.65 15.69 17.01
CA LEU A 25 -1.41 16.83 17.90
C LEU A 25 -1.52 16.45 19.37
N ALA A 26 -2.48 15.60 19.72
CA ALA A 26 -2.65 15.13 21.09
C ALA A 26 -1.43 14.29 21.56
N ALA A 27 -0.87 13.46 20.68
CA ALA A 27 0.32 12.67 21.00
C ALA A 27 1.55 13.56 21.22
N GLU A 28 1.80 14.51 20.31
CA GLU A 28 2.94 15.45 20.42
C GLU A 28 2.85 16.29 21.69
N VAL A 29 1.67 16.84 21.99
CA VAL A 29 1.46 17.65 23.20
C VAL A 29 1.57 16.81 24.47
N GLY A 30 1.00 15.60 24.47
CA GLY A 30 1.10 14.68 25.61
C GLY A 30 2.55 14.30 25.91
N TRP A 31 3.33 14.03 24.86
CA TRP A 31 4.76 13.73 25.00
C TRP A 31 5.55 14.95 25.47
N ALA A 32 5.29 16.13 24.91
CA ALA A 32 5.91 17.38 25.35
C ALA A 32 5.66 17.64 26.85
N VAL A 33 4.40 17.51 27.31
CA VAL A 33 4.07 17.69 28.73
C VAL A 33 4.84 16.70 29.63
N ALA A 34 4.97 15.45 29.20
CA ALA A 34 5.73 14.44 29.94
C ALA A 34 7.23 14.76 30.01
N GLU A 35 7.82 15.23 28.91
CA GLU A 35 9.25 15.54 28.83
C GLU A 35 9.61 16.82 29.59
N TYR A 36 8.80 17.88 29.42
CA TYR A 36 9.00 19.15 30.13
C TYR A 36 8.72 19.02 31.63
N GLY A 37 7.78 18.17 32.04
CA GLY A 37 7.48 17.92 33.45
C GLY A 37 8.63 17.25 34.21
N ARG A 38 9.61 16.67 33.49
CA ARG A 38 10.77 15.99 34.07
C ARG A 38 12.04 16.86 34.09
N GLN A 39 12.01 18.05 33.49
CA GLN A 39 13.08 19.04 33.64
C GLN A 39 13.07 19.55 35.10
N PRO A 40 14.20 19.61 35.84
CA PRO A 40 15.58 19.80 35.38
C PRO A 40 16.48 18.54 35.35
N TRP A 41 15.91 17.34 35.50
CA TRP A 41 16.67 16.10 35.65
C TRP A 41 16.58 15.22 34.39
N ALA A 42 17.72 14.87 33.80
CA ALA A 42 17.74 13.84 32.76
C ALA A 42 17.51 12.45 33.35
N ILE A 43 18.07 12.23 34.54
CA ILE A 43 17.84 11.06 35.40
C ILE A 43 17.71 11.59 36.83
N GLU A 44 16.55 11.36 37.44
CA GLU A 44 16.25 11.79 38.82
C GLU A 44 17.37 11.40 39.77
N GLY A 45 17.92 12.38 40.49
CA GLY A 45 18.94 12.18 41.52
C GLY A 45 20.36 11.86 41.04
N VAL A 46 20.63 11.77 39.73
CA VAL A 46 21.96 11.38 39.20
C VAL A 46 22.54 12.39 38.22
N LEU A 47 21.80 12.75 37.17
CA LEU A 47 22.32 13.62 36.11
C LEU A 47 21.35 14.76 35.78
N PRO A 48 21.72 16.01 36.14
CA PRO A 48 21.02 17.19 35.67
C PRO A 48 21.21 17.41 34.16
N THR A 49 20.17 17.91 33.48
CA THR A 49 20.18 18.07 32.00
C THR A 49 21.27 19.01 31.50
N PHE A 50 21.68 19.99 32.30
CA PHE A 50 22.73 20.95 31.95
C PHE A 50 24.15 20.36 31.91
N LEU A 51 24.41 19.24 32.60
CA LEU A 51 25.71 18.56 32.55
C LEU A 51 25.81 17.56 31.38
N GLY A 52 24.69 17.25 30.72
CA GLY A 52 24.63 16.29 29.61
C GLY A 52 24.87 16.89 28.22
N ALA A 53 25.01 18.21 28.11
CA ALA A 53 25.19 18.88 26.83
C ALA A 53 26.67 18.90 26.39
N SER A 54 26.94 18.44 25.15
CA SER A 54 28.28 18.47 24.56
C SER A 54 28.72 19.90 24.20
N SER A 55 30.00 20.22 24.40
CA SER A 55 30.59 21.51 24.04
C SER A 55 30.85 21.60 22.53
N LEU A 56 29.82 21.95 21.75
CA LEU A 56 29.91 22.17 20.31
C LEU A 56 29.80 23.66 19.98
N THR A 57 30.48 24.11 18.92
CA THR A 57 30.33 25.51 18.48
C THR A 57 28.92 25.77 17.98
N ALA A 58 28.36 26.94 18.30
CA ALA A 58 26.99 27.32 17.91
C ALA A 58 26.75 27.17 16.39
N GLY A 59 27.78 27.43 15.57
CA GLY A 59 27.69 27.25 14.12
C GLY A 59 27.43 25.80 13.69
N GLN A 60 28.08 24.81 14.31
CA GLN A 60 27.88 23.39 14.01
C GLN A 60 26.51 22.88 14.47
N LEU A 61 25.99 23.42 15.56
CA LEU A 61 24.64 23.13 16.03
C LEU A 61 23.58 23.61 15.04
N TRP A 62 23.68 24.85 14.57
CA TRP A 62 22.72 25.41 13.63
C TRP A 62 22.76 24.72 12.27
N THR A 63 23.94 24.39 11.75
CA THR A 63 24.04 23.71 10.46
C THR A 63 23.38 22.33 10.49
N THR A 64 23.57 21.56 11.57
CA THR A 64 22.94 20.24 11.72
C THR A 64 21.42 20.33 11.95
N ILE A 65 20.95 21.24 12.82
CA ILE A 65 19.51 21.44 13.05
C ILE A 65 18.81 21.84 11.75
N ILE A 66 19.35 22.80 11.00
CA ILE A 66 18.77 23.24 9.73
C ILE A 66 18.82 22.09 8.71
N GLY A 67 19.95 21.38 8.61
CA GLY A 67 20.10 20.24 7.70
C GLY A 67 19.07 19.14 7.95
N PHE A 68 18.91 18.70 9.20
CA PHE A 68 17.92 17.69 9.56
C PHE A 68 16.49 18.18 9.41
N THR A 69 16.21 19.45 9.76
CA THR A 69 14.88 20.04 9.60
C THR A 69 14.47 20.10 8.14
N LEU A 70 15.36 20.53 7.24
CA LEU A 70 15.09 20.56 5.81
C LEU A 70 14.90 19.17 5.22
N LEU A 71 15.75 18.21 5.62
CA LEU A 71 15.65 16.82 5.18
C LEU A 71 14.31 16.19 5.58
N TYR A 72 13.96 16.24 6.87
CA TYR A 72 12.71 15.66 7.37
C TYR A 72 11.49 16.44 6.88
N GLY A 73 11.58 17.77 6.75
CA GLY A 73 10.53 18.60 6.16
C GLY A 73 10.26 18.23 4.70
N ALA A 74 11.29 18.02 3.89
CA ALA A 74 11.14 17.59 2.51
C ALA A 74 10.49 16.21 2.39
N LEU A 75 10.91 15.25 3.24
CA LEU A 75 10.31 13.92 3.30
C LEU A 75 8.83 13.98 3.69
N ALA A 76 8.48 14.76 4.71
CA ALA A 76 7.10 14.95 5.14
C ALA A 76 6.23 15.54 4.01
N VAL A 77 6.74 16.51 3.25
CA VAL A 77 6.02 17.07 2.10
C VAL A 77 5.77 16.01 1.02
N ILE A 78 6.79 15.21 0.68
CA ILE A 78 6.64 14.14 -0.32
C ILE A 78 5.61 13.11 0.14
N GLU A 79 5.68 12.67 1.41
CA GLU A 79 4.75 11.71 1.99
C GLU A 79 3.30 12.21 1.92
N VAL A 80 3.03 13.44 2.36
CA VAL A 80 1.69 14.03 2.31
C VAL A 80 1.20 14.14 0.87
N ARG A 81 2.06 14.51 -0.08
CA ARG A 81 1.69 14.59 -1.51
C ARG A 81 1.32 13.22 -2.06
N LEU A 82 2.08 12.19 -1.74
CA LEU A 82 1.81 10.81 -2.17
C LEU A 82 0.53 10.28 -1.53
N MET A 83 0.29 10.54 -0.25
CA MET A 83 -0.92 10.15 0.46
C MET A 83 -2.17 10.79 -0.17
N VAL A 84 -2.12 12.09 -0.45
CA VAL A 84 -3.23 12.81 -1.11
C VAL A 84 -3.43 12.31 -2.54
N ALA A 85 -2.36 12.03 -3.29
CA ALA A 85 -2.45 11.45 -4.63
C ALA A 85 -3.11 10.06 -4.61
N ALA A 86 -2.74 9.21 -3.64
CA ALA A 86 -3.33 7.88 -3.47
C ALA A 86 -4.82 7.96 -3.08
N ILE A 87 -5.18 8.85 -2.16
CA ILE A 87 -6.59 9.07 -1.76
C ILE A 87 -7.42 9.54 -2.97
N ARG A 88 -6.88 10.42 -3.83
CA ARG A 88 -7.57 10.93 -5.03
C ARG A 88 -7.71 9.90 -6.14
N LYS A 89 -6.82 8.91 -6.23
CA LYS A 89 -6.88 7.85 -7.26
C LYS A 89 -8.16 7.01 -7.14
N GLY A 90 -8.77 6.96 -5.95
CA GLY A 90 -10.02 6.24 -5.70
C GLY A 90 -9.85 4.71 -5.76
N PRO A 91 -10.91 3.94 -5.44
CA PRO A 91 -10.83 2.49 -5.43
C PRO A 91 -10.67 1.95 -6.85
N GLU A 92 -9.61 1.20 -7.07
CA GLU A 92 -9.44 0.41 -8.29
C GLU A 92 -10.51 -0.68 -8.31
N CYS A 93 -11.13 -0.94 -9.47
CA CYS A 93 -12.11 -2.00 -9.61
C CYS A 93 -11.45 -3.35 -9.34
N TYR A 94 -11.58 -3.84 -8.11
CA TYR A 94 -11.20 -5.21 -7.80
C TYR A 94 -12.29 -6.11 -8.37
N VAL A 95 -11.94 -6.97 -9.33
CA VAL A 95 -12.83 -8.06 -9.71
C VAL A 95 -12.95 -8.95 -8.50
N ARG A 96 -14.14 -8.98 -7.89
CA ARG A 96 -14.39 -9.91 -6.80
C ARG A 96 -14.26 -11.31 -7.37
N TRP A 97 -13.39 -12.14 -6.80
CA TRP A 97 -13.21 -13.54 -7.23
C TRP A 97 -14.54 -14.33 -7.29
N ARG A 98 -15.55 -13.86 -6.57
CA ARG A 98 -16.89 -14.45 -6.45
C ARG A 98 -17.79 -14.19 -7.68
N SER A 99 -17.40 -13.26 -8.54
CA SER A 99 -18.05 -12.97 -9.83
C SER A 99 -17.33 -13.59 -11.02
N THR A 100 -16.22 -14.32 -10.80
CA THR A 100 -15.71 -15.22 -11.83
C THR A 100 -16.77 -16.30 -12.02
N PRO A 101 -17.38 -16.45 -13.23
CA PRO A 101 -18.24 -17.59 -13.49
C PRO A 101 -17.43 -18.82 -13.10
N ALA A 102 -18.00 -19.71 -12.29
CA ALA A 102 -17.33 -20.96 -11.95
C ALA A 102 -16.79 -21.55 -13.25
N MET A 103 -15.46 -21.69 -13.35
CA MET A 103 -14.86 -22.36 -14.50
C MET A 103 -15.66 -23.64 -14.72
N PRO A 104 -16.15 -23.92 -15.95
CA PRO A 104 -16.85 -25.15 -16.22
C PRO A 104 -16.00 -26.28 -15.62
N ARG A 105 -16.57 -27.04 -14.68
CA ARG A 105 -15.87 -28.18 -14.08
C ARG A 105 -15.29 -28.96 -15.25
N PRO A 106 -13.98 -29.27 -15.29
CA PRO A 106 -13.43 -30.05 -16.39
C PRO A 106 -14.32 -31.27 -16.55
N ALA A 107 -14.78 -31.49 -17.78
CA ALA A 107 -15.62 -32.64 -18.08
C ALA A 107 -14.97 -33.89 -17.47
N PRO A 108 -15.75 -34.84 -16.91
CA PRO A 108 -15.18 -36.06 -16.37
C PRO A 108 -14.19 -36.62 -17.40
N ALA A 109 -13.00 -36.99 -16.94
CA ALA A 109 -11.95 -37.52 -17.82
C ALA A 109 -12.58 -38.58 -18.72
N ARG A 110 -12.60 -38.35 -20.04
CA ARG A 110 -13.11 -39.35 -20.98
C ARG A 110 -12.30 -40.62 -20.76
N THR A 111 -12.94 -41.66 -20.24
CA THR A 111 -12.36 -42.99 -20.06
C THR A 111 -12.03 -43.68 -21.38
N ASP A 112 -12.51 -43.09 -22.49
CA ASP A 112 -12.50 -43.70 -23.82
C ASP A 112 -11.34 -43.17 -24.68
N LEU A 113 -10.40 -42.41 -24.10
CA LEU A 113 -9.21 -42.00 -24.82
C LEU A 113 -8.32 -43.22 -25.08
N PRO A 114 -7.83 -43.41 -26.32
CA PRO A 114 -6.83 -44.45 -26.58
C PRO A 114 -5.60 -44.20 -25.70
N PRO A 115 -4.87 -45.27 -25.31
CA PRO A 115 -3.65 -45.12 -24.52
C PRO A 115 -2.69 -44.13 -25.20
N PHE A 116 -2.02 -43.30 -24.39
CA PHE A 116 -1.06 -42.32 -24.90
C PHE A 116 -0.08 -43.00 -25.87
N PRO A 117 0.19 -42.40 -27.05
CA PRO A 117 1.16 -42.95 -27.97
C PRO A 117 2.53 -43.04 -27.29
N PRO A 118 3.35 -44.06 -27.63
CA PRO A 118 4.69 -44.21 -27.08
C PRO A 118 5.49 -42.91 -27.28
N ASN A 119 6.16 -42.49 -26.22
CA ASN A 119 6.85 -41.21 -26.12
C ASN A 119 8.09 -41.16 -27.03
N ASN A 120 7.89 -40.92 -28.33
CA ASN A 120 8.94 -40.77 -29.33
C ASN A 120 9.55 -39.35 -29.34
N ARG A 121 9.66 -38.70 -28.17
CA ARG A 121 10.25 -37.34 -28.00
C ARG A 121 11.70 -37.22 -28.46
N HIS A 122 12.38 -38.33 -28.74
CA HIS A 122 13.72 -38.35 -29.31
C HIS A 122 13.76 -38.07 -30.83
N LEU A 123 12.60 -38.14 -31.52
CA LEU A 123 12.51 -37.97 -32.99
C LEU A 123 12.00 -36.60 -33.43
N LEU A 124 11.52 -35.75 -32.52
CA LEU A 124 10.98 -34.43 -32.86
C LEU A 124 12.02 -33.32 -32.54
N PRO A 125 12.48 -32.54 -33.54
CA PRO A 125 13.37 -31.40 -33.30
C PRO A 125 12.66 -30.36 -32.42
N ARG A 126 13.24 -30.10 -31.25
CA ARG A 126 12.69 -29.31 -30.13
C ARG A 126 12.30 -27.86 -30.46
N SER A 127 12.64 -27.35 -31.65
CA SER A 127 12.47 -25.94 -32.00
C SER A 127 11.06 -25.53 -32.44
N SER A 128 10.26 -26.42 -33.04
CA SER A 128 8.96 -26.01 -33.64
C SER A 128 7.75 -26.11 -32.71
N LEU A 129 7.79 -26.94 -31.67
CA LEU A 129 6.61 -27.21 -30.83
C LEU A 129 6.40 -26.17 -29.72
N CYS A 130 7.49 -25.63 -29.16
CA CYS A 130 7.40 -24.62 -28.10
C CYS A 130 6.85 -23.29 -28.63
N LEU A 131 7.24 -22.90 -29.85
CA LEU A 131 6.83 -21.65 -30.46
C LEU A 131 5.35 -21.66 -30.89
N SER A 132 4.80 -22.83 -31.25
CA SER A 132 3.41 -22.97 -31.71
C SER A 132 2.40 -23.01 -30.55
N ILE A 133 2.79 -23.58 -29.40
CA ILE A 133 1.95 -23.61 -28.20
C ILE A 133 1.88 -22.21 -27.57
N MET A 134 3.02 -21.52 -27.44
CA MET A 134 3.08 -20.21 -26.80
C MET A 134 2.34 -19.10 -27.57
N LYS A 135 2.17 -19.25 -28.90
CA LYS A 135 1.47 -18.28 -29.75
C LYS A 135 -0.06 -18.43 -29.72
N ARG A 136 -0.58 -19.57 -29.24
CA ARG A 136 -2.03 -19.82 -29.12
C ARG A 136 -2.62 -19.31 -27.81
N ASP A 137 -1.82 -19.17 -26.76
CA ASP A 137 -2.32 -18.77 -25.43
C ASP A 137 -2.51 -17.25 -25.26
N LEU A 138 -2.02 -16.43 -26.20
CA LEU A 138 -2.12 -14.97 -26.12
C LEU A 138 -3.38 -14.38 -26.79
N VAL A 139 -4.18 -15.18 -27.49
CA VAL A 139 -5.38 -14.70 -28.20
C VAL A 139 -6.58 -15.51 -27.72
N GLY A 140 -7.35 -14.93 -26.79
CA GLY A 140 -8.66 -15.48 -26.42
C GLY A 140 -9.59 -15.53 -27.63
N PRO A 141 -10.53 -16.48 -27.70
CA PRO A 141 -11.32 -16.81 -28.90
C PRO A 141 -12.18 -15.66 -29.46
N ASP A 142 -12.36 -14.56 -28.73
CA ASP A 142 -13.24 -13.46 -29.11
C ASP A 142 -12.52 -12.16 -29.54
N GLY A 143 -11.18 -12.12 -29.59
CA GLY A 143 -10.41 -10.99 -30.13
C GLY A 143 -10.66 -9.62 -29.50
N ARG A 144 -11.43 -9.53 -28.42
CA ARG A 144 -11.83 -8.28 -27.77
C ARG A 144 -10.97 -8.01 -26.54
N ALA A 145 -10.20 -6.92 -26.61
CA ALA A 145 -9.60 -6.31 -25.44
C ALA A 145 -10.69 -6.08 -24.39
N ALA A 146 -10.40 -6.46 -23.15
CA ALA A 146 -11.30 -6.32 -22.00
C ALA A 146 -11.51 -4.84 -21.66
N ASN A 147 -12.29 -4.14 -22.48
CA ASN A 147 -12.76 -2.79 -22.23
C ASN A 147 -14.23 -2.90 -21.84
N ARG A 148 -14.48 -3.36 -20.61
CA ARG A 148 -15.81 -3.25 -19.99
C ARG A 148 -15.77 -2.13 -18.97
N VAL A 149 -16.19 -0.97 -19.44
CA VAL A 149 -16.83 0.09 -18.66
C VAL A 149 -17.83 -0.57 -17.70
N CYS A 150 -17.72 -0.26 -16.41
CA CYS A 150 -18.65 -0.70 -15.38
C CYS A 150 -19.91 0.17 -15.41
N PRO A 151 -21.12 -0.39 -15.54
CA PRO A 151 -22.34 0.25 -15.06
C PRO A 151 -22.55 -0.07 -13.56
N GLU A 152 -23.18 0.88 -12.86
CA GLU A 152 -23.49 0.87 -11.42
C GLU A 152 -24.43 -0.26 -10.96
#